data_AF-A0A9P7JWD8-F1
#
_entry.id   AF-A0A9P7JWD8-F1
#
_cell.length_a   1.000
_cell.length_b   1.000
_cell.length_c   1.000
_cell.angle_alpha   90.00
_cell.angle_beta   90.00
_cell.angle_gamma   90.00
#
_symmetry.space_group_name_H-M   'P 1'
#
loop_
_entity.id
_entity.type
_entity.pdbx_description
1 polymer ?
#
loop_
_entity_poly.entity_id
_entity_poly.type
_entity_poly.pdbx_seq_one_letter_code
_entity_poly.pdbx_strand_id
1 'polypeptide(L)'
;AKKLNVSFVPLKLSTALKGQLPIWTHLGAPPRTYNKRLNACLQNTHRIRTVKDMKQMCACLPEHRTHHPGSTCQCGPCKEDRTQGCKDPHKCAQIAADIIKKLPPKFEYTTSPAKDSLTLTHRRLEKNARAALSRQGEMTFDPSVTAKTDLSECFRIFADPRKLTQAPALRMQCLGTGRQTNDAMLEVFTDGACLDNGKENARCGSGIWVAPDHPMNRIIRCPRPTQSNQVGEVTTILVTLQLADPLTPLKIMTD
;
A
#
# COMPACT_ATOMS: atom_id res chain seq x y z
N ALA A 1 13.03 20.22 2.28
CA ALA A 1 11.66 19.69 2.06
C ALA A 1 10.78 20.65 1.26
N LYS A 2 10.36 21.81 1.80
CA LYS A 2 9.45 22.75 1.10
C LYS A 2 9.97 23.24 -0.26
N LYS A 3 11.26 23.57 -0.37
CA LYS A 3 11.89 24.03 -1.63
C LYS A 3 11.78 23.03 -2.79
N LEU A 4 11.76 21.73 -2.49
CA LEU A 4 11.70 20.64 -3.47
C LEU A 4 10.32 19.95 -3.51
N ASN A 5 9.31 20.54 -2.86
CA ASN A 5 7.96 19.97 -2.74
C ASN A 5 7.94 18.48 -2.29
N VAL A 6 8.86 18.10 -1.40
CA VAL A 6 8.99 16.72 -0.91
C VAL A 6 7.69 16.32 -0.20
N SER A 7 7.07 15.25 -0.68
CA SER A 7 5.79 14.74 -0.19
C SER A 7 5.92 13.30 0.29
N PHE A 8 5.27 12.95 1.39
CA PHE A 8 5.14 11.57 1.85
C PHE A 8 3.98 10.90 1.12
N VAL A 9 4.28 10.02 0.17
CA VAL A 9 3.35 9.41 -0.78
C VAL A 9 3.47 7.87 -0.71
N PRO A 10 3.17 7.25 0.44
CA PRO A 10 3.11 5.80 0.49
C PRO A 10 1.90 5.31 -0.32
N LEU A 11 2.11 4.32 -1.19
CA LEU A 11 1.03 3.55 -1.82
C LEU A 11 0.39 2.62 -0.79
N LYS A 12 1.24 1.82 -0.11
CA LYS A 12 0.86 0.90 0.97
C LYS A 12 2.03 0.74 1.93
N LEU A 13 1.77 0.81 3.24
CA LEU A 13 2.77 0.64 4.30
C LEU A 13 2.63 -0.73 4.95
N SER A 14 3.77 -1.36 5.29
CA SER A 14 3.79 -2.51 6.19
C SER A 14 3.34 -2.11 7.61
N THR A 15 2.85 -3.07 8.40
CA THR A 15 2.48 -2.85 9.80
C THR A 15 3.65 -2.29 10.62
N ALA A 16 4.87 -2.77 10.35
CA ALA A 16 6.08 -2.27 11.00
C ALA A 16 6.29 -0.78 10.72
N LEU A 17 6.20 -0.35 9.46
CA LEU A 17 6.37 1.07 9.09
C LEU A 17 5.23 1.96 9.60
N LYS A 18 3.98 1.47 9.57
CA LYS A 18 2.85 2.19 10.20
C LYS A 18 3.14 2.49 11.68
N GLY A 19 3.72 1.53 12.39
CA GLY A 19 4.08 1.67 13.80
C GLY A 19 5.14 2.73 14.08
N GLN A 20 6.04 2.99 13.13
CA GLN A 20 7.12 3.99 13.26
C GLN A 20 6.66 5.43 13.02
N LEU A 21 5.46 5.64 12.47
CA LEU A 21 4.97 6.97 12.14
C LEU A 21 4.82 7.84 13.40
N PRO A 22 5.17 9.14 13.33
CA PRO A 22 5.03 10.05 14.46
C PRO A 22 3.55 10.29 14.76
N ILE A 23 3.16 10.15 16.03
CA ILE A 23 1.74 10.23 16.40
C ILE A 23 1.24 11.66 16.64
N TRP A 24 2.09 12.62 16.98
CA TRP A 24 1.66 13.99 17.34
C TRP A 24 1.63 14.97 16.17
N THR A 25 2.37 14.66 15.10
CA THR A 25 2.40 15.42 13.84
C THR A 25 1.97 14.53 12.69
N HIS A 26 0.99 13.66 12.96
CA HIS A 26 0.65 12.57 12.07
C HIS A 26 -0.04 13.11 10.80
N LEU A 27 0.48 12.75 9.63
CA LEU A 27 0.03 13.27 8.33
C LEU A 27 -1.42 12.97 8.00
N GLY A 28 -1.94 11.85 8.51
CA GLY A 28 -3.34 11.46 8.32
C GLY A 28 -4.29 11.91 9.44
N ALA A 29 -3.80 12.57 10.50
CA ALA A 29 -4.68 12.92 11.62
C ALA A 29 -5.62 14.09 11.23
N PRO A 30 -6.94 13.96 11.45
CA PRO A 30 -7.88 15.03 11.13
C PRO A 30 -7.64 16.27 12.04
N PRO A 31 -8.13 17.45 11.63
CA PRO A 31 -8.11 18.62 12.49
C PRO A 31 -8.72 18.33 13.87
N ARG A 32 -8.18 18.98 14.92
CA ARG A 32 -8.65 18.82 16.31
C ARG A 32 -8.52 17.39 16.88
N THR A 33 -7.62 16.57 16.32
CA THR A 33 -7.28 15.26 16.91
C THR A 33 -6.63 15.41 18.28
N TYR A 34 -5.76 16.41 18.45
CA TYR A 34 -4.94 16.57 19.66
C TYR A 34 -5.46 17.70 20.56
N ASN A 35 -5.38 17.48 21.86
CA ASN A 35 -5.68 18.47 22.89
C ASN A 35 -4.47 18.63 23.81
N LYS A 36 -3.89 19.83 23.86
CA LYS A 36 -2.64 20.10 24.62
C LYS A 36 -2.73 19.71 26.10
N ARG A 37 -3.87 19.95 26.75
CA ARG A 37 -4.04 19.66 28.19
C ARG A 37 -4.23 18.17 28.43
N LEU A 38 -5.11 17.53 27.67
CA LEU A 38 -5.42 16.09 27.83
C LEU A 38 -4.22 15.21 27.42
N ASN A 39 -3.45 15.65 26.43
CA ASN A 39 -2.35 14.85 25.88
C ASN A 39 -1.02 15.07 26.61
N ALA A 40 -0.94 16.03 27.54
CA ALA A 40 0.32 16.38 28.21
C ALA A 40 0.95 15.18 28.95
N CYS A 41 0.13 14.37 29.62
CA CYS A 41 0.62 13.18 30.32
C CYS A 41 1.14 12.12 29.32
N LEU A 42 0.42 11.88 28.23
CA LEU A 42 0.85 10.99 27.15
C LEU A 42 2.20 11.42 26.53
N GLN A 43 2.42 12.72 26.36
CA GLN A 43 3.64 13.28 25.77
C GLN A 43 4.83 13.31 26.72
N ASN A 44 4.62 13.73 27.97
CA ASN A 44 5.71 14.05 28.89
C ASN A 44 6.00 12.90 29.86
N THR A 45 4.95 12.25 30.37
CA THR A 45 5.06 11.17 31.35
C THR A 45 5.25 9.83 30.65
N HIS A 46 4.32 9.45 29.77
CA HIS A 46 4.41 8.19 29.01
C HIS A 46 5.37 8.27 27.82
N ARG A 47 5.86 9.47 27.48
CA ARG A 47 6.84 9.73 26.40
C ARG A 47 6.45 9.13 25.05
N ILE A 48 5.16 9.04 24.76
CA ILE A 48 4.64 8.47 23.52
C ILE A 48 5.15 9.30 22.33
N ARG A 49 5.74 8.66 21.32
CA ARG A 49 6.25 9.33 20.10
C ARG A 49 5.64 8.77 18.82
N THR A 50 5.39 7.47 18.80
CA THR A 50 5.00 6.74 17.60
C THR A 50 3.57 6.18 17.68
N VAL A 51 3.03 5.77 16.54
CA VAL A 51 1.74 5.04 16.48
C VAL A 51 1.83 3.74 17.30
N LYS A 52 2.99 3.05 17.28
CA LYS A 52 3.22 1.83 18.08
C LYS A 52 3.12 2.11 19.58
N ASP A 53 3.78 3.16 20.08
CA ASP A 53 3.73 3.53 21.50
C ASP A 53 2.29 3.83 21.94
N MET A 54 1.58 4.60 21.10
CA MET A 54 0.17 4.92 21.36
C MET A 54 -0.69 3.66 21.42
N LYS A 55 -0.43 2.66 20.55
CA LYS A 55 -1.17 1.40 20.54
C LYS A 55 -0.87 0.56 21.79
N GLN A 56 0.38 0.55 22.23
CA GLN A 56 0.77 -0.12 23.48
C GLN A 56 0.04 0.49 24.69
N MET A 57 -0.09 1.82 24.74
CA MET A 57 -0.89 2.50 25.77
C MET A 57 -2.36 2.02 25.79
N CYS A 58 -2.94 1.78 24.60
CA CYS A 58 -4.32 1.29 24.48
C CYS A 58 -4.50 -0.16 24.94
N ALA A 59 -3.44 -0.98 24.92
CA ALA A 59 -3.53 -2.42 25.21
C ALA A 59 -4.03 -2.70 26.65
N CYS A 60 -3.91 -1.72 27.55
CA CYS A 60 -4.42 -1.81 28.92
C CYS A 60 -5.96 -1.86 29.01
N LEU A 61 -6.71 -1.46 27.96
CA LEU A 61 -8.17 -1.37 27.99
C LEU A 61 -8.90 -2.70 27.75
N PRO A 62 -8.54 -3.55 26.77
CA PRO A 62 -9.45 -4.63 26.34
C PRO A 62 -9.27 -5.97 27.06
N GLU A 63 -8.11 -6.29 27.67
CA GLU A 63 -7.77 -7.71 27.89
C GLU A 63 -6.99 -8.10 29.16
N HIS A 64 -6.77 -7.20 30.12
CA HIS A 64 -6.28 -7.67 31.42
C HIS A 64 -7.44 -8.02 32.33
N ARG A 65 -7.59 -9.31 32.70
CA ARG A 65 -8.57 -9.79 33.70
C ARG A 65 -8.57 -8.99 35.01
N THR A 66 -7.45 -8.33 35.32
CA THR A 66 -7.22 -7.55 36.55
C THR A 66 -7.39 -6.04 36.37
N HIS A 67 -7.63 -5.57 35.15
CA HIS A 67 -7.82 -4.15 34.86
C HIS A 67 -9.24 -3.71 35.22
N HIS A 68 -9.34 -2.55 35.85
CA HIS A 68 -10.61 -1.92 36.20
C HIS A 68 -10.66 -0.49 35.66
N PRO A 69 -11.82 -0.03 35.18
CA PRO A 69 -11.97 1.31 34.64
C PRO A 69 -11.92 2.36 35.76
N GLY A 70 -10.73 2.90 36.02
CA GLY A 70 -10.52 3.95 37.02
C GLY A 70 -9.04 4.29 37.25
N SER A 71 -8.81 5.44 37.88
CA SER A 71 -7.47 5.98 38.17
C SER A 71 -6.69 5.13 39.18
N THR A 72 -7.38 4.37 40.03
CA THR A 72 -6.83 3.55 41.12
C THR A 72 -6.68 2.07 40.78
N CYS A 73 -6.80 1.69 39.49
CA CYS A 73 -6.67 0.31 39.04
C CYS A 73 -5.36 -0.34 39.55
N GLN A 74 -5.45 -1.55 40.11
CA GLN A 74 -4.33 -2.23 40.78
C GLN A 74 -3.55 -3.20 39.89
N CYS A 75 -3.84 -3.24 38.58
CA CYS A 75 -3.08 -4.05 37.63
C CYS A 75 -1.62 -3.56 37.52
N GLY A 76 -0.71 -4.46 37.13
CA GLY A 76 0.72 -4.15 36.97
C GLY A 76 0.99 -2.90 36.11
N PRO A 77 0.43 -2.82 34.88
CA PRO A 77 0.63 -1.66 34.01
C PRO A 77 0.17 -0.33 34.64
N CYS A 78 -1.02 -0.28 35.24
CA CYS A 78 -1.51 0.96 35.87
C CYS A 78 -0.69 1.36 37.10
N LYS A 79 -0.14 0.38 37.85
CA LYS A 79 0.76 0.67 38.96
C LYS A 79 2.06 1.28 38.46
N GLU A 80 2.66 0.71 37.43
CA GLU A 80 3.88 1.21 36.80
C GLU A 80 3.68 2.61 36.22
N ASP A 81 2.58 2.87 35.53
CA ASP A 81 2.27 4.21 35.02
C ASP A 81 2.17 5.25 36.15
N ARG A 82 1.60 4.87 37.31
CA ARG A 82 1.52 5.77 38.48
C ARG A 82 2.88 6.01 39.13
N THR A 83 3.78 5.04 39.17
CA THR A 83 5.15 5.26 39.70
C THR A 83 5.95 6.21 38.81
N GLN A 84 5.63 6.26 37.50
CA GLN A 84 6.19 7.24 36.57
C GLN A 84 5.53 8.63 36.67
N GLY A 85 4.51 8.80 37.53
CA GLY A 85 3.85 10.08 37.78
C GLY A 85 2.53 10.29 37.01
N CYS A 86 1.99 9.27 36.34
CA CYS A 86 0.65 9.36 35.76
C CYS A 86 -0.42 9.37 36.85
N LYS A 87 -1.37 10.31 36.78
CA LYS A 87 -2.47 10.40 37.78
C LYS A 87 -3.62 9.45 37.48
N ASP A 88 -3.85 9.16 36.20
CA ASP A 88 -4.97 8.35 35.74
C ASP A 88 -4.57 7.58 34.47
N PRO A 89 -3.96 6.39 34.64
CA PRO A 89 -3.52 5.57 33.52
C PRO A 89 -4.69 5.13 32.62
N HIS A 90 -5.86 4.86 33.22
CA HIS A 90 -7.04 4.45 32.47
C HIS A 90 -7.51 5.57 31.52
N LYS A 91 -7.59 6.80 32.01
CA LYS A 91 -7.94 7.96 31.18
C LYS A 91 -6.91 8.23 30.09
N CYS A 92 -5.62 8.04 30.38
CA CYS A 92 -4.57 8.14 29.36
C CYS A 92 -4.78 7.09 28.26
N ALA A 93 -5.11 5.85 28.62
CA ALA A 93 -5.41 4.79 27.66
C ALA A 93 -6.67 5.09 26.83
N GLN A 94 -7.72 5.68 27.42
CA GLN A 94 -8.92 6.12 26.69
C GLN A 94 -8.59 7.22 25.67
N ILE A 95 -7.84 8.25 26.08
CA ILE A 95 -7.41 9.33 25.18
C ILE A 95 -6.56 8.76 24.04
N ALA A 96 -5.66 7.82 24.34
CA ALA A 96 -4.85 7.14 23.34
C ALA A 96 -5.72 6.38 22.32
N ALA A 97 -6.74 5.65 22.80
CA ALA A 97 -7.67 4.91 21.95
C ALA A 97 -8.49 5.84 21.03
N ASP A 98 -8.95 6.97 21.56
CA ASP A 98 -9.67 7.99 20.80
C ASP A 98 -8.80 8.61 19.69
N ILE A 99 -7.52 8.84 19.95
CA ILE A 99 -6.58 9.36 18.94
C ILE A 99 -6.36 8.31 17.84
N ILE A 100 -6.12 7.04 18.20
CA ILE A 100 -5.90 5.97 17.21
C ILE A 100 -7.12 5.77 16.32
N LYS A 101 -8.32 5.79 16.90
CA LYS A 101 -9.57 5.60 16.14
C LYS A 101 -9.81 6.69 15.09
N LYS A 102 -9.21 7.87 15.26
CA LYS A 102 -9.29 8.99 14.30
C LYS A 102 -8.30 8.84 13.15
N LEU A 103 -7.33 7.92 13.21
CA LEU A 103 -6.37 7.73 12.13
C LEU A 103 -7.02 7.00 10.94
N PRO A 104 -6.74 7.42 9.69
CA PRO A 104 -7.24 6.73 8.51
C PRO A 104 -6.70 5.29 8.43
N PRO A 105 -7.46 4.34 7.84
CA PRO A 105 -7.04 2.94 7.72
C PRO A 105 -5.66 2.74 7.06
N LYS A 106 -5.25 3.66 6.18
CA LYS A 106 -3.93 3.66 5.53
C LYS A 106 -2.76 3.73 6.52
N PHE A 107 -2.96 4.38 7.66
CA PHE A 107 -1.95 4.57 8.71
C PHE A 107 -2.29 3.82 9.99
N GLU A 108 -3.48 3.25 10.07
CA GLU A 108 -3.92 2.48 11.21
C GLU A 108 -3.10 1.20 11.36
N TYR A 109 -2.41 1.08 12.49
CA TYR A 109 -1.49 -0.03 12.78
C TYR A 109 -2.19 -1.40 12.84
N THR A 110 -3.49 -1.43 13.16
CA THR A 110 -4.27 -2.66 13.33
C THR A 110 -4.87 -3.24 12.06
N THR A 111 -4.93 -2.48 10.96
CA THR A 111 -5.51 -2.98 9.72
C THR A 111 -4.48 -3.77 8.93
N SER A 112 -4.68 -5.08 8.89
CA SER A 112 -4.02 -5.97 7.94
C SER A 112 -4.89 -6.09 6.69
N PRO A 113 -4.33 -5.94 5.49
CA PRO A 113 -5.06 -6.27 4.26
C PRO A 113 -5.48 -7.74 4.29
N ALA A 114 -6.58 -8.07 3.61
CA ALA A 114 -6.91 -9.47 3.35
C ALA A 114 -5.75 -10.15 2.60
N LYS A 115 -5.53 -11.43 2.91
CA LYS A 115 -4.52 -12.25 2.24
C LYS A 115 -5.05 -12.58 0.84
N ASP A 116 -4.34 -12.13 -0.18
CA ASP A 116 -4.67 -12.38 -1.59
C ASP A 116 -3.76 -13.42 -2.24
N SER A 117 -2.73 -13.92 -1.53
CA SER A 117 -1.75 -14.90 -2.03
C SER A 117 -1.00 -14.48 -3.32
N LEU A 118 -1.07 -13.21 -3.69
CA LEU A 118 -0.44 -12.64 -4.89
C LEU A 118 0.94 -12.07 -4.60
N THR A 119 1.23 -11.70 -3.35
CA THR A 119 2.60 -11.33 -2.96
C THR A 119 3.51 -12.54 -3.13
N LEU A 120 4.63 -12.38 -3.84
CA LEU A 120 5.48 -13.52 -4.14
C LEU A 120 6.14 -14.08 -2.87
N THR A 121 6.20 -15.41 -2.80
CA THR A 121 6.98 -16.12 -1.78
C THR A 121 8.47 -16.09 -2.14
N HIS A 122 9.34 -16.37 -1.16
CA HIS A 122 10.78 -16.46 -1.39
C HIS A 122 11.14 -17.35 -2.58
N ARG A 123 10.52 -18.54 -2.65
CA ARG A 123 10.71 -19.48 -3.76
C ARG A 123 10.28 -18.92 -5.12
N ARG A 124 9.20 -18.14 -5.18
CA ARG A 124 8.74 -17.48 -6.42
C ARG A 124 9.69 -16.36 -6.84
N LEU A 125 10.20 -15.57 -5.89
CA LEU A 125 11.23 -14.56 -6.14
C LEU A 125 12.53 -15.19 -6.68
N GLU A 126 12.99 -16.29 -6.09
CA GLU A 126 14.15 -17.03 -6.59
C GLU A 126 13.93 -17.63 -8.00
N LYS A 127 12.71 -18.07 -8.31
CA LYS A 127 12.36 -18.55 -9.66
C LYS A 127 12.44 -17.39 -10.66
N ASN A 128 11.85 -16.25 -10.33
CA ASN A 128 11.94 -15.05 -11.17
C ASN A 128 13.39 -14.59 -11.37
N ALA A 129 14.20 -14.56 -10.31
CA ALA A 129 15.60 -14.18 -10.40
C ALA A 129 16.38 -15.10 -11.35
N ARG A 130 16.12 -16.41 -11.30
CA ARG A 130 16.71 -17.39 -12.24
C ARG A 130 16.25 -17.16 -13.68
N ALA A 131 14.96 -16.97 -13.92
CA ALA A 131 14.42 -16.69 -15.26
C ALA A 131 15.01 -15.40 -15.86
N ALA A 132 15.19 -14.36 -15.04
CA ALA A 132 15.83 -13.12 -15.45
C ALA A 132 17.31 -13.32 -15.85
N LEU A 133 18.06 -14.14 -15.11
CA LEU A 133 19.46 -14.45 -15.42
C LEU A 133 19.59 -15.27 -16.72
N SER A 134 18.70 -16.23 -16.96
CA SER A 134 18.72 -17.04 -18.19
C SER A 134 18.17 -16.30 -19.41
N ARG A 135 17.53 -15.13 -19.24
CA ARG A 135 16.72 -14.45 -20.27
C ARG A 135 15.75 -15.39 -20.98
N GLN A 136 15.32 -16.42 -20.27
CA GLN A 136 14.49 -17.51 -20.74
C GLN A 136 13.61 -17.96 -19.59
N GLY A 137 12.35 -18.24 -19.90
CA GLY A 137 11.38 -18.75 -18.95
C GLY A 137 10.40 -17.70 -18.43
N GLU A 138 9.35 -18.20 -17.79
CA GLU A 138 8.22 -17.39 -17.33
C GLU A 138 8.56 -16.65 -16.03
N MET A 139 8.27 -15.35 -15.99
CA MET A 139 8.33 -14.55 -14.78
C MET A 139 6.92 -14.32 -14.22
N THR A 140 6.72 -14.62 -12.94
CA THR A 140 5.46 -14.28 -12.28
C THR A 140 5.51 -12.81 -11.84
N PHE A 141 4.57 -11.99 -12.30
CA PHE A 141 4.50 -10.59 -11.86
C PHE A 141 4.28 -10.51 -10.33
N ASP A 142 5.06 -9.66 -9.64
CA ASP A 142 4.82 -9.32 -8.24
C ASP A 142 4.04 -8.00 -8.15
N PRO A 143 2.72 -8.04 -7.90
CA PRO A 143 1.94 -6.81 -7.76
C PRO A 143 2.19 -6.09 -6.43
N SER A 144 3.08 -6.57 -5.55
CA SER A 144 3.29 -6.01 -4.20
C SER A 144 3.93 -4.63 -4.21
N VAL A 145 3.10 -3.60 -4.02
CA VAL A 145 3.54 -2.19 -3.84
C VAL A 145 3.73 -1.78 -2.37
N THR A 146 3.86 -2.74 -1.46
CA THR A 146 3.98 -2.47 -0.02
C THR A 146 5.40 -2.04 0.32
N ALA A 147 5.59 -0.83 0.84
CA ALA A 147 6.86 -0.42 1.43
C ALA A 147 7.09 -1.20 2.73
N LYS A 148 8.27 -1.82 2.87
CA LYS A 148 8.56 -2.79 3.96
C LYS A 148 9.76 -2.40 4.81
N THR A 149 10.73 -1.73 4.24
CA THR A 149 12.09 -1.52 4.76
C THR A 149 12.19 -0.21 5.54
N ASP A 150 12.01 0.93 4.86
CA ASP A 150 12.25 2.25 5.44
C ASP A 150 11.21 3.30 5.03
N LEU A 151 10.92 4.27 5.92
CA LEU A 151 9.98 5.36 5.64
C LEU A 151 10.49 6.31 4.53
N SER A 152 11.80 6.41 4.32
CA SER A 152 12.42 7.21 3.25
C SER A 152 11.93 6.79 1.86
N GLU A 153 11.66 5.50 1.66
CA GLU A 153 11.13 4.96 0.40
C GLU A 153 9.73 5.48 0.06
N CYS A 154 9.05 6.11 1.02
CA CYS A 154 7.72 6.67 0.83
C CYS A 154 7.75 8.17 0.48
N PHE A 155 8.92 8.82 0.42
CA PHE A 155 9.00 10.22 0.02
C PHE A 155 9.22 10.37 -1.50
N ARG A 156 8.53 11.35 -2.11
CA ARG A 156 8.59 11.66 -3.54
C ARG A 156 8.71 13.17 -3.74
N ILE A 157 9.49 13.59 -4.74
CA ILE A 157 9.62 15.00 -5.17
C ILE A 157 8.74 15.34 -6.38
N PHE A 158 8.34 14.33 -7.15
CA PHE A 158 7.42 14.46 -8.27
C PHE A 158 6.06 13.87 -7.90
N ALA A 159 5.35 14.56 -7.01
CA ALA A 159 3.99 14.21 -6.63
C ALA A 159 3.11 15.47 -6.60
N ASP A 160 1.83 15.32 -6.95
CA ASP A 160 0.83 16.35 -6.71
C ASP A 160 0.16 16.08 -5.35
N PRO A 161 0.43 16.88 -4.30
CA PRO A 161 -0.14 16.67 -2.98
C PRO A 161 -1.68 16.67 -2.97
N ARG A 162 -2.31 17.33 -3.96
CA ARG A 162 -3.77 17.40 -4.10
C ARG A 162 -4.39 16.09 -4.58
N LYS A 163 -3.58 15.18 -5.14
CA LYS A 163 -4.01 13.85 -5.62
C LYS A 163 -3.75 12.74 -4.61
N LEU A 164 -3.29 13.07 -3.40
CA LEU A 164 -3.00 12.08 -2.37
C LEU A 164 -4.26 11.59 -1.69
N THR A 165 -4.47 10.28 -1.72
CA THR A 165 -5.56 9.62 -1.00
C THR A 165 -5.12 9.14 0.38
N GLN A 166 -5.99 9.31 1.36
CA GLN A 166 -5.88 8.74 2.70
C GLN A 166 -6.43 7.30 2.76
N ALA A 167 -7.07 6.83 1.69
CA ALA A 167 -7.51 5.44 1.56
C ALA A 167 -6.30 4.54 1.25
N PRO A 168 -6.21 3.34 1.87
CA PRO A 168 -5.19 2.36 1.50
C PRO A 168 -5.43 1.84 0.08
N ALA A 169 -4.35 1.59 -0.66
CA ALA A 169 -4.40 0.87 -1.93
C ALA A 169 -4.65 -0.63 -1.66
N LEU A 170 -5.92 -0.99 -1.46
CA LEU A 170 -6.37 -2.38 -1.31
C LEU A 170 -6.77 -2.93 -2.67
N ARG A 171 -6.46 -4.20 -2.91
CA ARG A 171 -6.91 -4.90 -4.11
C ARG A 171 -8.37 -5.29 -3.94
N MET A 172 -9.11 -5.31 -5.06
CA MET A 172 -10.45 -5.89 -5.05
C MET A 172 -10.36 -7.34 -4.58
N GLN A 173 -11.15 -7.68 -3.58
CA GLN A 173 -11.32 -9.07 -3.19
C GLN A 173 -12.33 -9.69 -4.15
N CYS A 174 -12.05 -10.92 -4.59
CA CYS A 174 -13.09 -11.73 -5.20
C CYS A 174 -14.16 -11.96 -4.13
N LEU A 175 -15.28 -11.23 -4.21
CA LEU A 175 -16.43 -11.45 -3.34
C LEU A 175 -16.89 -12.87 -3.63
N GLY A 176 -16.65 -13.77 -2.68
CA GLY A 176 -16.90 -15.20 -2.84
C GLY A 176 -18.38 -15.50 -3.02
N THR A 177 -18.86 -15.40 -4.27
CA THR A 177 -20.13 -15.97 -4.72
C THR A 177 -20.05 -16.21 -6.24
N GLY A 178 -19.78 -17.46 -6.63
CA GLY A 178 -20.36 -18.05 -7.86
C GLY A 178 -19.79 -17.66 -9.23
N ARG A 179 -18.86 -16.71 -9.36
CA ARG A 179 -18.15 -16.53 -10.65
C ARG A 179 -17.08 -17.61 -10.78
N GLN A 180 -17.47 -18.74 -11.38
CA GLN A 180 -16.51 -19.63 -12.04
C GLN A 180 -15.95 -18.85 -13.23
N THR A 181 -14.93 -18.03 -13.01
CA THR A 181 -14.03 -17.72 -14.10
C THR A 181 -13.43 -19.04 -14.52
N ASN A 182 -13.44 -19.37 -15.81
CA ASN A 182 -12.62 -20.47 -16.30
C ASN A 182 -11.21 -20.25 -15.75
N ASP A 183 -10.73 -21.15 -14.88
CA ASP A 183 -9.37 -21.13 -14.32
C ASP A 183 -8.29 -21.28 -15.41
N ALA A 184 -8.70 -21.42 -16.67
CA ALA A 184 -7.83 -21.41 -17.83
C ALA A 184 -7.11 -20.06 -17.93
N MET A 185 -5.79 -20.13 -17.78
CA MET A 185 -4.88 -19.03 -18.03
C MET A 185 -5.05 -18.53 -19.48
N LEU A 186 -5.34 -17.25 -19.65
CA LEU A 186 -5.42 -16.61 -20.95
C LEU A 186 -4.02 -16.18 -21.38
N GLU A 187 -3.49 -16.84 -22.41
CA GLU A 187 -2.21 -16.48 -23.03
C GLU A 187 -2.44 -15.37 -24.07
N VAL A 188 -1.70 -14.27 -23.94
CA VAL A 188 -1.83 -13.08 -24.78
C VAL A 188 -0.45 -12.68 -25.27
N PHE A 189 -0.32 -12.48 -26.58
CA PHE A 189 0.88 -11.99 -27.23
C PHE A 189 0.73 -10.49 -27.49
N THR A 190 1.73 -9.73 -27.10
CA THR A 190 1.74 -8.27 -27.17
C THR A 190 3.02 -7.81 -27.84
N ASP A 191 2.92 -6.75 -28.64
CA ASP A 191 4.07 -6.15 -29.36
C ASP A 191 3.81 -4.65 -29.60
N GLY A 192 4.87 -3.86 -29.64
CA GLY A 192 4.88 -2.42 -29.81
C GLY A 192 5.92 -1.94 -30.83
N ALA A 193 5.46 -1.52 -32.00
CA ALA A 193 6.34 -1.02 -33.05
C ALA A 193 6.31 0.51 -33.19
N CYS A 194 7.45 1.15 -33.43
CA CYS A 194 7.54 2.55 -33.80
C CYS A 194 8.37 2.78 -35.07
N LEU A 195 7.73 3.37 -36.09
CA LEU A 195 8.42 3.92 -37.25
C LEU A 195 9.13 5.21 -36.84
N ASP A 196 10.32 5.45 -37.40
CA ASP A 196 11.14 6.64 -37.12
C ASP A 196 11.39 6.89 -35.62
N ASN A 197 11.55 5.82 -34.83
CA ASN A 197 11.77 5.90 -33.39
C ASN A 197 12.93 6.87 -33.03
N GLY A 198 12.67 7.80 -32.11
CA GLY A 198 13.63 8.83 -31.68
C GLY A 198 13.65 10.10 -32.54
N LYS A 199 12.86 10.17 -33.63
CA LYS A 199 12.69 11.38 -34.45
C LYS A 199 11.40 12.11 -34.10
N GLU A 200 11.32 13.38 -34.50
CA GLU A 200 10.13 14.22 -34.30
C GLU A 200 8.88 13.67 -35.01
N ASN A 201 9.07 12.98 -36.14
CA ASN A 201 8.00 12.37 -36.94
C ASN A 201 7.70 10.90 -36.57
N ALA A 202 8.16 10.44 -35.40
CA ALA A 202 7.96 9.06 -34.94
C ALA A 202 6.47 8.68 -34.90
N ARG A 203 6.16 7.43 -35.27
CA ARG A 203 4.79 6.89 -35.30
C ARG A 203 4.75 5.49 -34.71
N CYS A 204 4.05 5.36 -33.59
CA CYS A 204 3.99 4.14 -32.82
C CYS A 204 2.60 3.49 -32.89
N GLY A 205 2.60 2.16 -33.01
CA GLY A 205 1.44 1.29 -32.90
C GLY A 205 1.74 0.12 -31.98
N SER A 206 0.67 -0.54 -31.57
CA SER A 206 0.69 -1.64 -30.61
C SER A 206 -0.26 -2.74 -31.10
N GLY A 207 0.10 -4.00 -30.88
CA GLY A 207 -0.69 -5.17 -31.24
C GLY A 207 -1.01 -6.05 -30.03
N ILE A 208 -2.23 -6.59 -30.01
CA ILE A 208 -2.66 -7.65 -29.10
C ILE A 208 -3.15 -8.81 -29.94
N TRP A 209 -2.65 -10.00 -29.66
CA TRP A 209 -3.06 -11.24 -30.31
C TRP A 209 -3.23 -12.36 -29.27
N VAL A 210 -4.32 -13.13 -29.38
CA VAL A 210 -4.64 -14.23 -28.45
C VAL A 210 -4.74 -15.55 -29.21
N ALA A 211 -5.64 -15.60 -30.20
CA ALA A 211 -5.89 -16.75 -31.07
C ALA A 211 -6.63 -16.27 -32.34
N PRO A 212 -6.72 -17.06 -33.42
CA PRO A 212 -7.54 -16.71 -34.58
C PRO A 212 -8.97 -16.30 -34.16
N ASP A 213 -9.47 -15.21 -34.74
CA ASP A 213 -10.81 -14.64 -34.52
C ASP A 213 -11.18 -14.31 -33.05
N HIS A 214 -10.20 -14.26 -32.14
CA HIS A 214 -10.46 -13.91 -30.75
C HIS A 214 -10.86 -12.43 -30.61
N PRO A 215 -11.94 -12.09 -29.88
CA PRO A 215 -12.48 -10.72 -29.82
C PRO A 215 -11.55 -9.69 -29.16
N MET A 216 -10.53 -10.17 -28.44
CA MET A 216 -9.51 -9.30 -27.83
C MET A 216 -8.44 -8.85 -28.84
N ASN A 217 -8.26 -9.56 -29.96
CA ASN A 217 -7.28 -9.22 -30.99
C ASN A 217 -7.52 -7.79 -31.49
N ARG A 218 -6.46 -6.98 -31.55
CA ARG A 218 -6.56 -5.59 -32.01
C ARG A 218 -5.23 -4.98 -32.36
N ILE A 219 -5.31 -3.95 -33.19
CA ILE A 219 -4.22 -3.01 -33.48
C ILE A 219 -4.61 -1.67 -32.85
N ILE A 220 -3.68 -1.08 -32.11
CA ILE A 220 -3.89 0.14 -31.35
C ILE A 220 -2.91 1.18 -31.85
N ARG A 221 -3.40 2.36 -32.23
CA ARG A 221 -2.55 3.52 -32.46
C ARG A 221 -2.17 4.14 -31.11
N CYS A 222 -0.88 4.27 -30.82
CA CYS A 222 -0.46 4.84 -29.54
C CYS A 222 -0.94 6.29 -29.40
N PRO A 223 -1.71 6.62 -28.35
CA PRO A 223 -2.17 7.98 -28.11
C PRO A 223 -1.02 8.87 -27.64
N ARG A 224 -1.11 10.20 -27.88
CA ARG A 224 -0.19 11.28 -27.42
C ARG A 224 1.03 11.57 -28.32
N PRO A 225 1.65 12.77 -28.18
CA PRO A 225 2.78 13.17 -29.04
C PRO A 225 4.07 12.35 -28.83
N THR A 226 4.28 11.74 -27.66
CA THR A 226 5.46 10.92 -27.43
C THR A 226 5.27 9.56 -28.10
N GLN A 227 5.98 9.33 -29.19
CA GLN A 227 5.92 8.12 -30.00
C GLN A 227 7.28 7.41 -29.93
N SER A 228 7.32 6.22 -29.35
CA SER A 228 8.53 5.39 -29.27
C SER A 228 8.16 3.92 -29.11
N ASN A 229 9.10 3.01 -29.39
CA ASN A 229 8.87 1.56 -29.18
C ASN A 229 8.40 1.27 -27.75
N GLN A 230 9.04 1.90 -26.75
CA GLN A 230 8.71 1.71 -25.34
C GLN A 230 7.28 2.16 -24.99
N VAL A 231 6.77 3.19 -25.65
CA VAL A 231 5.36 3.60 -25.50
C VAL A 231 4.44 2.54 -26.10
N GLY A 232 4.82 1.94 -27.23
CA GLY A 232 4.13 0.82 -27.87
C GLY A 232 3.96 -0.38 -26.94
N GLU A 233 5.07 -0.86 -26.37
CA GLU A 233 5.08 -2.02 -25.48
C GLU A 233 4.21 -1.80 -24.24
N VAL A 234 4.35 -0.65 -23.58
CA VAL A 234 3.56 -0.38 -22.36
C VAL A 234 2.08 -0.17 -22.69
N THR A 235 1.77 0.40 -23.86
CA THR A 235 0.38 0.62 -24.30
C THR A 235 -0.35 -0.70 -24.52
N THR A 236 0.29 -1.69 -25.15
CA THR A 236 -0.35 -2.99 -25.40
C THR A 236 -0.62 -3.76 -24.11
N ILE A 237 0.30 -3.72 -23.14
CA ILE A 237 0.10 -4.31 -21.80
C ILE A 237 -1.08 -3.62 -21.09
N LEU A 238 -1.11 -2.28 -21.11
CA LEU A 238 -2.18 -1.52 -20.46
C LEU A 238 -3.56 -1.86 -21.05
N VAL A 239 -3.68 -1.88 -22.37
CA VAL A 239 -4.95 -2.18 -23.04
C VAL A 239 -5.34 -3.65 -22.83
N THR A 240 -4.37 -4.57 -22.83
CA THR A 240 -4.60 -5.98 -22.46
C THR A 240 -5.25 -6.10 -21.07
N LEU A 241 -4.69 -5.41 -20.07
CA LEU A 241 -5.21 -5.41 -18.70
C LEU A 241 -6.58 -4.73 -18.56
N GLN A 242 -6.92 -3.78 -19.44
CA GLN A 242 -8.23 -3.11 -19.43
C GLN A 242 -9.34 -3.96 -20.06
N LEU A 243 -9.00 -4.88 -20.96
CA LEU A 243 -9.96 -5.72 -21.69
C LEU A 243 -10.20 -7.06 -21.01
N ALA A 244 -9.17 -7.62 -20.38
CA ALA A 244 -9.29 -8.86 -19.66
C ALA A 244 -10.22 -8.72 -18.44
N ASP A 245 -10.93 -9.81 -18.10
CA ASP A 245 -11.64 -9.86 -16.83
C ASP A 245 -10.61 -9.73 -15.68
N PRO A 246 -10.83 -8.86 -14.67
CA PRO A 246 -9.89 -8.65 -13.58
C PRO A 246 -9.52 -9.91 -12.77
N LEU A 247 -10.30 -10.98 -12.88
CA LEU A 247 -10.11 -12.25 -12.19
C LEU A 247 -9.51 -13.35 -13.09
N THR A 248 -9.38 -13.12 -14.40
CA THR A 248 -8.75 -14.08 -15.32
C THR A 248 -7.23 -14.07 -15.15
N PRO A 249 -6.58 -15.22 -14.86
CA PRO A 249 -5.13 -15.32 -14.89
C PRO A 249 -4.59 -15.03 -16.30
N LEU A 250 -3.62 -14.13 -16.40
CA LEU A 250 -3.00 -13.76 -17.68
C LEU A 250 -1.56 -14.27 -17.76
N LYS A 251 -1.19 -14.76 -18.94
CA LYS A 251 0.20 -14.94 -19.35
C LYS A 251 0.47 -14.04 -20.54
N ILE A 252 1.25 -12.99 -20.31
CA ILE A 252 1.58 -12.00 -21.34
C ILE A 252 2.94 -12.36 -21.93
N MET A 253 2.97 -12.56 -23.24
CA MET A 253 4.15 -12.82 -24.05
C MET A 253 4.53 -11.52 -24.77
N THR A 254 5.66 -10.93 -24.41
CA THR A 254 6.17 -9.65 -24.92
C THR A 254 7.68 -9.74 -25.05
N ASP A 255 8.29 -8.93 -25.92
CA ASP A 255 9.74 -8.90 -26.19
C ASP A 255 10.55 -7.92 -25.30
#